data_AF-A0A1E4FK16-F1
#
_entry.id   AF-A0A1E4FK16-F1
#
_cell.length_a   1.000
_cell.length_b   1.000
_cell.length_c   1.000
_cell.angle_alpha   90.00
_cell.angle_beta   90.00
_cell.angle_gamma   90.00
#
_symmetry.space_group_name_H-M   'P 1'
#
loop_
_entity.id
_entity.type
_entity.pdbx_description
1 polymer ?
#
loop_
_entity_poly.entity_id
_entity_poly.type
_entity_poly.pdbx_seq_one_letter_code
_entity_poly.pdbx_strand_id
1 'polypeptide(L)'
;MAFLPMAFAQDAAEYDPSPFLTALIGLRAAALTCDPFVNNSPAGRTETIPAFFGELNQTLPDLVDAETQSSLNRFIGSQAASLCRDKLDTAFAAYGAQAQIYLQSKPSDWPEPPNITRGAWCSSENCLEF
;
A
#
# COMPACT_ATOMS: atom_id res chain seq x y z
N MET A 1 -2.32 57.36 -50.35
CA MET A 1 -2.95 56.10 -49.91
C MET A 1 -2.17 55.59 -48.72
N ALA A 2 -2.74 55.73 -47.52
CA ALA A 2 -2.15 55.25 -46.28
C ALA A 2 -2.58 53.79 -46.04
N PHE A 3 -1.62 52.89 -45.82
CA PHE A 3 -1.89 51.57 -45.25
C PHE A 3 -1.47 51.63 -43.77
N LEU A 4 -2.47 51.56 -42.89
CA LEU A 4 -2.29 51.42 -41.45
C LEU A 4 -1.80 49.99 -41.16
N PRO A 5 -0.76 49.77 -40.34
CA PRO A 5 -0.52 48.47 -39.75
C PRO A 5 -1.60 48.20 -38.69
N MET A 6 -2.39 47.15 -38.89
CA MET A 6 -3.24 46.58 -37.84
C MET A 6 -2.32 46.03 -36.75
N ALA A 7 -2.36 46.66 -35.58
CA ALA A 7 -1.83 46.08 -34.35
C ALA A 7 -2.72 44.89 -33.97
N PHE A 8 -2.25 43.67 -34.19
CA PHE A 8 -2.80 42.50 -33.51
C PHE A 8 -2.32 42.55 -32.06
N ALA A 9 -3.08 43.23 -31.21
CA ALA A 9 -3.02 42.99 -29.78
C ALA A 9 -3.59 41.59 -29.56
N GLN A 10 -2.71 40.59 -29.42
CA GLN A 10 -3.10 39.33 -28.81
C GLN A 10 -3.32 39.64 -27.32
N ASP A 11 -4.58 39.74 -26.91
CA ASP A 11 -4.93 39.62 -25.50
C ASP A 11 -4.37 38.29 -25.00
N ALA A 12 -3.32 38.38 -24.19
CA ALA A 12 -2.83 37.24 -23.44
C ALA A 12 -3.98 36.84 -22.49
N ALA A 13 -4.64 35.72 -22.77
CA ALA A 13 -5.64 35.18 -21.87
C ALA A 13 -5.06 35.15 -20.45
N GLU A 14 -5.79 35.72 -19.49
CA GLU A 14 -5.39 35.74 -18.10
C GLU A 14 -5.09 34.31 -17.63
N TYR A 15 -3.89 34.09 -17.11
CA TYR A 15 -3.42 32.76 -16.75
C TYR A 15 -4.19 32.22 -15.54
N ASP A 16 -4.84 31.06 -15.70
CA ASP A 16 -5.51 30.34 -14.62
C ASP A 16 -4.59 29.24 -14.03
N PRO A 17 -4.08 29.38 -12.79
CA PRO A 17 -3.25 28.38 -12.14
C PRO A 17 -4.04 27.20 -11.55
N SER A 18 -5.37 27.27 -11.51
CA SER A 18 -6.22 26.30 -10.79
C SER A 18 -5.97 24.84 -11.19
N PRO A 19 -5.81 24.49 -12.48
CA PRO A 19 -5.53 23.11 -12.88
C PRO A 19 -4.19 22.59 -12.32
N PHE A 20 -3.17 23.44 -12.28
CA PHE A 20 -1.85 23.08 -11.76
C PHE A 20 -1.89 22.86 -10.24
N LEU A 21 -2.51 23.78 -9.49
CA LEU A 21 -2.65 23.66 -8.04
C LEU A 21 -3.45 22.42 -7.65
N THR A 22 -4.53 22.14 -8.38
CA THR A 22 -5.34 20.92 -8.19
C THR A 22 -4.51 19.65 -8.41
N ALA A 23 -3.66 19.64 -9.45
CA ALA A 23 -2.79 18.50 -9.72
C ALA A 23 -1.75 18.29 -8.61
N LEU A 24 -1.17 19.36 -8.04
CA LEU A 24 -0.24 19.25 -6.91
C LEU A 24 -0.91 18.70 -5.65
N ILE A 25 -2.14 19.15 -5.35
CA ILE A 25 -2.95 18.62 -4.24
C ILE A 25 -3.20 17.13 -4.45
N GLY A 26 -3.69 16.73 -5.63
CA GLY A 26 -3.96 15.33 -5.96
C GLY A 26 -2.71 14.45 -5.90
N LEU A 27 -1.57 14.95 -6.40
CA LEU A 27 -0.29 14.25 -6.34
C LEU A 27 0.16 14.02 -4.89
N ARG A 28 0.10 15.06 -4.05
CA ARG A 28 0.48 14.94 -2.64
C ARG A 28 -0.47 14.01 -1.87
N ALA A 29 -1.76 14.05 -2.19
CA ALA A 29 -2.76 13.16 -1.60
C ALA A 29 -2.46 11.69 -1.90
N ALA A 30 -2.23 11.37 -3.17
CA ALA A 30 -1.86 10.02 -3.59
C ALA A 30 -0.55 9.57 -2.93
N ALA A 31 0.45 10.46 -2.86
CA ALA A 31 1.73 10.18 -2.23
C ALA A 31 1.60 9.82 -0.75
N LEU A 32 0.86 10.62 0.03
CA LEU A 32 0.63 10.36 1.46
C LEU A 32 -0.23 9.11 1.70
N THR A 33 -1.26 8.91 0.88
CA THR A 33 -2.14 7.74 0.97
C THR A 33 -1.34 6.45 0.76
N CYS A 34 -0.44 6.42 -0.22
CA CYS A 34 0.33 5.23 -0.58
C CYS A 34 1.62 5.03 0.22
N ASP A 35 2.10 6.06 0.93
CA ASP A 35 3.42 6.05 1.60
C ASP A 35 3.70 4.84 2.49
N PRO A 36 2.73 4.36 3.32
CA PRO A 36 2.97 3.21 4.19
C PRO A 36 3.15 1.87 3.44
N PHE A 37 2.75 1.81 2.17
CA PHE A 37 2.59 0.55 1.43
C PHE A 37 3.64 0.33 0.35
N VAL A 38 4.45 1.35 0.02
CA VAL A 38 5.43 1.28 -1.06
C VAL A 38 6.80 1.77 -0.60
N ASN A 39 7.84 1.22 -1.23
CA ASN A 39 9.21 1.58 -0.90
C ASN A 39 9.60 2.98 -1.44
N ASN A 40 10.66 3.54 -0.86
CA ASN A 40 11.26 4.83 -1.25
C ASN A 40 10.38 6.08 -1.01
N SER A 41 9.45 6.01 -0.05
CA SER A 41 8.59 7.09 0.45
C SER A 41 8.11 8.09 -0.62
N PRO A 42 6.99 7.82 -1.31
CA PRO A 42 6.31 8.80 -2.15
C PRO A 42 6.05 10.13 -1.43
N ALA A 43 5.80 10.12 -0.12
CA ALA A 43 5.67 11.34 0.67
C ALA A 43 6.98 12.14 0.67
N GLY A 44 8.14 11.50 0.84
CA GLY A 44 9.43 12.19 0.69
C GLY A 44 9.61 12.82 -0.69
N ARG A 45 9.19 12.13 -1.76
CA ARG A 45 9.31 12.63 -3.15
C ARG A 45 8.45 13.87 -3.45
N THR A 46 7.47 14.16 -2.61
CA THR A 46 6.51 15.26 -2.79
C THR A 46 6.60 16.29 -1.65
N GLU A 47 7.67 16.26 -0.85
CA GLU A 47 7.83 17.09 0.35
C GLU A 47 7.96 18.60 0.08
N THR A 48 8.30 18.99 -1.16
CA THR A 48 8.41 20.39 -1.58
C THR A 48 7.05 21.03 -1.86
N ILE A 49 5.99 20.25 -2.05
CA ILE A 49 4.65 20.76 -2.38
C ILE A 49 4.08 21.64 -1.24
N PRO A 50 4.11 21.22 0.04
CA PRO A 50 3.70 22.09 1.14
C PRO A 50 4.43 23.44 1.18
N ALA A 51 5.74 23.46 0.91
CA ALA A 51 6.52 24.70 0.89
C ALA A 51 6.06 25.64 -0.24
N PHE A 52 5.82 25.09 -1.43
CA PHE A 52 5.27 25.84 -2.57
C PHE A 52 3.92 26.50 -2.24
N PHE A 53 3.00 25.78 -1.58
CA PHE A 53 1.74 26.39 -1.14
C PHE A 53 1.93 27.45 -0.06
N GLY A 54 2.92 27.26 0.84
CA GLY A 54 3.33 28.27 1.81
C GLY A 54 3.82 29.57 1.15
N GLU A 55 4.61 29.47 0.08
CA GLU A 55 5.05 30.63 -0.72
C GLU A 55 3.88 31.38 -1.36
N LEU A 56 2.79 30.68 -1.69
CA LEU A 56 1.54 31.26 -2.19
C LEU A 56 0.61 31.80 -1.10
N ASN A 57 1.00 31.74 0.18
CA ASN A 57 0.13 32.02 1.34
C ASN A 57 -1.15 31.19 1.35
N GLN A 58 -1.09 29.96 0.84
CA GLN A 58 -2.20 29.01 0.81
C GLN A 58 -1.95 27.86 1.79
N THR A 59 -3.03 27.34 2.37
CA THR A 59 -2.95 26.15 3.23
C THR A 59 -3.26 24.90 2.41
N LEU A 60 -2.41 23.89 2.51
CA LEU A 60 -2.69 22.58 1.94
C LEU A 60 -3.74 21.87 2.82
N PRO A 61 -4.87 21.36 2.28
CA PRO A 61 -5.81 20.59 3.08
C PRO A 61 -5.18 19.28 3.57
N ASP A 62 -5.83 18.57 4.49
CA ASP A 62 -5.40 17.21 4.83
C ASP A 62 -5.73 16.27 3.67
N LEU A 63 -4.77 15.44 3.26
CA LEU A 63 -4.79 14.80 1.95
C LEU A 63 -4.79 13.27 1.98
N VAL A 64 -4.88 12.67 3.17
CA VAL A 64 -4.89 11.20 3.28
C VAL A 64 -6.28 10.66 2.97
N ASP A 65 -6.37 9.79 1.95
CA ASP A 65 -7.58 9.01 1.70
C ASP A 65 -7.63 7.79 2.63
N ALA A 66 -8.33 7.96 3.75
CA ALA A 66 -8.47 6.94 4.78
C ALA A 66 -9.20 5.68 4.29
N GLU A 67 -10.15 5.81 3.36
CA GLU A 67 -10.89 4.68 2.80
C GLU A 67 -9.96 3.82 1.92
N THR A 68 -9.16 4.47 1.07
CA THR A 68 -8.15 3.80 0.27
C THR A 68 -7.09 3.14 1.15
N GLN A 69 -6.58 3.81 2.19
CA GLN A 69 -5.63 3.19 3.12
C GLN A 69 -6.21 1.97 3.84
N SER A 70 -7.46 2.05 4.29
CA SER A 70 -8.16 0.93 4.93
C SER A 70 -8.28 -0.26 3.96
N SER A 71 -8.65 0.02 2.70
CA SER A 71 -8.75 -0.99 1.65
C SER A 71 -7.41 -1.64 1.32
N LEU A 72 -6.33 -0.85 1.23
CA LEU A 72 -4.97 -1.35 1.00
C LEU A 72 -4.48 -2.23 2.15
N ASN A 73 -4.71 -1.82 3.40
CA ASN A 73 -4.38 -2.63 4.58
C ASN A 73 -5.09 -3.98 4.56
N ARG A 74 -6.40 -4.00 4.26
CA ARG A 74 -7.18 -5.23 4.13
C ARG A 74 -6.62 -6.12 3.03
N PHE A 75 -6.37 -5.55 1.85
CA PHE A 75 -5.82 -6.30 0.72
C PHE A 75 -4.46 -6.92 1.06
N ILE A 76 -3.51 -6.14 1.57
CA ILE A 76 -2.17 -6.62 1.94
C ILE A 76 -2.28 -7.69 3.04
N GLY A 77 -3.14 -7.47 4.03
CA GLY A 77 -3.45 -8.44 5.09
C GLY A 77 -3.93 -9.78 4.52
N SER A 78 -4.88 -9.77 3.58
CA SER A 78 -5.38 -11.00 2.95
C SER A 78 -4.33 -11.74 2.13
N GLN A 79 -3.46 -11.01 1.44
CA GLN A 79 -2.39 -11.59 0.63
C GLN A 79 -1.35 -12.25 1.55
N ALA A 80 -0.97 -11.56 2.64
CA ALA A 80 -0.05 -12.11 3.64
C ALA A 80 -0.64 -13.36 4.30
N ALA A 81 -1.91 -13.32 4.68
CA ALA A 81 -2.56 -14.45 5.33
C ALA A 81 -2.67 -15.68 4.41
N SER A 82 -3.02 -15.48 3.14
CA SER A 82 -3.05 -16.56 2.14
C SER A 82 -1.68 -17.21 1.97
N LEU A 83 -0.62 -16.40 1.86
CA LEU A 83 0.76 -16.90 1.77
C LEU A 83 1.17 -17.68 3.03
N CYS A 84 0.80 -17.19 4.22
CA CYS A 84 1.09 -17.84 5.49
C CYS A 84 0.38 -19.18 5.61
N ARG A 85 -0.90 -19.27 5.22
CA ARG A 85 -1.66 -20.52 5.20
C ARG A 85 -0.95 -21.58 4.34
N ASP A 86 -0.59 -21.24 3.11
CA ASP A 86 0.04 -22.19 2.19
C ASP A 86 1.40 -22.69 2.72
N LYS A 87 2.18 -21.79 3.34
CA LYS A 87 3.44 -22.14 4.01
C LYS A 87 3.22 -23.06 5.21
N LEU A 88 2.22 -22.79 6.03
CA LEU A 88 1.89 -23.60 7.21
C LEU A 88 1.40 -24.97 6.79
N ASP A 89 0.50 -25.07 5.80
CA ASP A 89 0.00 -26.37 5.32
C ASP A 89 1.13 -27.26 4.80
N THR A 90 2.05 -26.67 4.04
CA THR A 90 3.28 -27.34 3.58
C THR A 90 4.14 -27.83 4.75
N ALA A 91 4.37 -26.96 5.75
CA ALA A 91 5.16 -27.32 6.93
C ALA A 91 4.52 -28.44 7.76
N PHE A 92 3.19 -28.41 7.92
CA PHE A 92 2.45 -29.46 8.63
C PHE A 92 2.50 -30.80 7.89
N ALA A 93 2.42 -30.79 6.56
CA ALA A 93 2.55 -32.01 5.77
C ALA A 93 3.94 -32.63 5.94
N ALA A 94 4.99 -31.79 5.88
CA ALA A 94 6.36 -32.23 6.12
C ALA A 94 6.56 -32.78 7.55
N TYR A 95 6.03 -32.08 8.57
CA TYR A 95 6.06 -32.56 9.95
C TYR A 95 5.37 -33.93 10.08
N GLY A 96 4.16 -34.08 9.56
CA GLY A 96 3.41 -35.33 9.62
C GLY A 96 4.20 -36.49 9.02
N ALA A 97 4.83 -36.29 7.86
CA ALA A 97 5.67 -37.31 7.23
C ALA A 97 6.89 -37.69 8.10
N GLN A 98 7.60 -36.69 8.64
CA GLN A 98 8.78 -36.93 9.49
C GLN A 98 8.43 -37.54 10.84
N ALA A 99 7.31 -37.17 11.44
CA ALA A 99 6.83 -37.75 12.70
C ALA A 99 6.57 -39.27 12.55
N GLN A 100 6.05 -39.71 11.40
CA GLN A 100 5.88 -41.14 11.13
C GLN A 100 7.21 -41.89 10.99
N ILE A 101 8.18 -41.29 10.29
CA ILE A 101 9.53 -41.86 10.16
C ILE A 101 10.19 -41.94 11.55
N TYR A 102 10.07 -40.87 12.34
CA TYR A 102 10.59 -40.80 13.70
C TYR A 102 10.02 -41.91 14.58
N LEU A 103 8.70 -42.13 14.58
CA LEU A 103 8.07 -43.21 15.34
C LEU A 103 8.60 -44.60 14.99
N GLN A 104 8.97 -44.83 13.73
CA GLN A 104 9.47 -46.13 13.26
C GLN A 104 10.95 -46.35 13.53
N SER A 105 11.72 -45.28 13.76
CA SER A 105 13.19 -45.32 13.80
C SER A 105 13.80 -44.79 15.09
N LYS A 106 13.01 -44.14 15.96
CA LYS A 106 13.53 -43.53 17.18
C LYS A 106 14.09 -44.58 18.15
N PRO A 107 15.16 -44.24 18.88
CA PRO A 107 15.58 -44.97 20.07
C PRO A 107 14.44 -45.10 21.10
N SER A 108 14.48 -46.14 21.94
CA SER A 108 13.41 -46.42 22.92
C SER A 108 13.34 -45.40 24.05
N ASP A 109 14.45 -44.72 24.35
CA ASP A 109 14.56 -43.67 25.38
C ASP A 109 14.12 -42.29 24.89
N TRP A 110 13.84 -42.15 23.58
CA TRP A 110 13.39 -40.89 23.00
C TRP A 110 11.88 -40.67 23.16
N PRO A 111 11.44 -39.42 23.41
CA PRO A 111 10.04 -39.12 23.64
C PRO A 111 9.17 -39.39 22.41
N GLU A 112 7.85 -39.37 22.60
CA GLU A 112 6.91 -39.36 21.48
C GLU A 112 6.95 -38.00 20.76
N PRO A 113 6.75 -37.95 19.44
CA PRO A 113 6.64 -36.69 18.73
C PRO A 113 5.45 -35.88 19.29
N PRO A 114 5.57 -34.54 19.39
CA PRO A 114 4.48 -33.71 19.88
C PRO A 114 3.18 -33.89 19.07
N ASN A 115 2.04 -33.88 19.75
CA ASN A 115 0.77 -33.84 19.03
C ASN A 115 0.49 -32.39 18.57
N ILE A 116 0.59 -32.14 17.27
CA ILE A 116 0.36 -30.82 16.67
C ILE A 116 -0.96 -30.84 15.90
N THR A 117 -1.92 -30.01 16.31
CA THR A 117 -3.23 -29.93 15.66
C THR A 117 -3.22 -28.91 14.52
N ARG A 118 -3.68 -29.33 13.33
CA ARG A 118 -3.95 -28.45 12.18
C ARG A 118 -5.36 -27.87 12.30
N GLY A 119 -5.61 -27.07 13.33
CA GLY A 119 -6.86 -26.33 13.46
C GLY A 119 -7.08 -25.43 12.25
N ALA A 120 -8.31 -24.95 12.04
CA ALA A 120 -8.55 -23.95 11.01
C ALA A 120 -7.68 -22.72 11.29
N TRP A 121 -6.81 -22.36 10.34
CA TRP A 121 -5.93 -21.21 10.46
C TRP A 121 -6.72 -19.91 10.62
N CYS A 122 -7.87 -19.86 9.94
CA CYS A 122 -8.75 -18.72 9.81
C CYS A 122 -10.19 -19.25 9.63
N SER A 123 -11.18 -18.51 10.11
CA SER A 123 -12.60 -18.81 9.84
C SER A 123 -13.06 -18.35 8.44
N SER A 124 -12.27 -17.52 7.76
CA SER A 124 -12.49 -17.05 6.38
C SER A 124 -11.32 -17.38 5.44
N GLU A 125 -11.59 -17.49 4.14
CA GLU A 125 -10.58 -17.80 3.11
C GLU A 125 -9.42 -16.78 3.05
N ASN A 126 -9.70 -15.53 3.43
CA ASN A 126 -8.71 -14.44 3.39
C ASN A 126 -8.18 -14.07 4.79
N CYS A 127 -8.61 -14.77 5.84
CA CYS A 127 -8.23 -14.49 7.23
C CYS A 127 -8.44 -13.03 7.65
N LEU A 128 -9.43 -12.37 7.06
CA LEU A 128 -9.74 -10.96 7.31
C LEU A 128 -10.74 -10.81 8.47
N GLU A 129 -10.64 -11.67 9.47
CA GLU A 129 -11.54 -11.64 10.62
C GLU A 129 -11.27 -10.39 11.45
N PHE A 130 -12.17 -9.43 11.32
CA PHE A 130 -12.29 -8.23 12.14
C PHE A 130 -13.48 -8.37 13.09
#